data_AF-A0A932X725-F1
#
_entry.id   AF-A0A932X725-F1
#
_cell.length_a   1.000
_cell.length_b   1.000
_cell.length_c   1.000
_cell.angle_alpha   90.00
_cell.angle_beta   90.00
_cell.angle_gamma   90.00
#
_symmetry.space_group_name_H-M   'P 1'
#
loop_
_entity.id
_entity.type
_entity.pdbx_description
1 polymer ?
#
loop_
_entity_poly.entity_id
_entity_poly.type
_entity_poly.pdbx_seq_one_letter_code
_entity_poly.pdbx_strand_id
1 'polypeptide(L)' 'YVDRVVAGEFFDSTLTVQLRNGFAVHGVLQDYFPDSETGGWASLIVWENPEYNKNS' A
#
# COMPACT_ATOMS: atom_id res chain seq x y z
N TYR A 1 8.25 2.47 -8.63
CA TYR A 1 7.88 1.05 -8.49
C TYR A 1 6.39 0.92 -8.22
N VAL A 2 5.90 1.50 -7.12
CA VAL A 2 4.49 1.47 -6.71
C VAL A 2 3.52 1.86 -7.84
N ASP A 3 3.78 2.97 -8.55
CA ASP A 3 2.91 3.40 -9.66
C ASP A 3 2.76 2.34 -10.77
N ARG A 4 3.83 1.56 -11.02
CA ARG A 4 3.81 0.48 -12.03
C ARG A 4 3.03 -0.74 -11.54
N VAL A 5 3.01 -1.00 -10.22
CA VAL A 5 2.16 -2.02 -9.62
C VAL A 5 0.69 -1.58 -9.67
N VAL A 6 0.41 -0.32 -9.33
CA VAL A 6 -0.94 0.27 -9.41
C VAL A 6 -1.47 0.26 -10.85
N ALA A 7 -0.62 0.56 -11.83
CA ALA A 7 -0.94 0.49 -13.25
C ALA A 7 -1.11 -0.95 -13.79
N GLY A 8 -0.80 -1.97 -12.98
CA GLY A 8 -0.86 -3.38 -13.38
C GLY A 8 0.28 -3.84 -14.28
N GLU A 9 1.31 -3.02 -14.47
CA GLU A 9 2.49 -3.35 -15.27
C GLU A 9 3.41 -4.32 -14.52
N PHE A 10 3.47 -4.19 -13.19
CA PHE A 10 4.27 -5.01 -12.28
C PHE A 10 3.39 -5.79 -11.30
N PHE A 11 3.79 -7.03 -11.02
CA PHE A 11 3.15 -7.87 -10.03
C PHE A 11 4.03 -7.96 -8.77
N ASP A 12 3.57 -7.34 -7.69
CA ASP A 12 4.08 -7.54 -6.34
C ASP A 12 3.10 -8.43 -5.57
N SER A 13 3.54 -9.56 -5.02
CA SER A 13 2.63 -10.52 -4.38
C SER A 13 1.91 -9.96 -3.15
N THR A 14 2.49 -8.96 -2.48
CA THR A 14 1.90 -8.36 -1.28
C THR A 14 0.98 -7.21 -1.69
N LEU A 15 1.54 -6.18 -2.33
CA LEU A 15 0.83 -4.97 -2.72
C LEU A 15 -0.31 -5.29 -3.70
N THR A 16 -0.10 -6.14 -4.70
CA THR A 16 -1.17 -6.47 -5.66
C THR A 16 -2.37 -7.14 -4.98
N VAL A 17 -2.13 -8.04 -4.02
CA VAL A 17 -3.21 -8.71 -3.27
C VAL A 17 -3.96 -7.71 -2.41
N GLN A 18 -3.25 -6.80 -1.73
CA GLN A 18 -3.89 -5.77 -0.91
C GLN A 18 -4.74 -4.81 -1.75
N LEU A 19 -4.25 -4.37 -2.90
CA LEU A 19 -5.02 -3.50 -3.80
C LEU A 19 -6.30 -4.19 -4.30
N ARG A 20 -6.25 -5.49 -4.60
CA ARG A 20 -7.44 -6.28 -4.97
C ARG A 20 -8.44 -6.43 -3.84
N ASN A 21 -8.00 -6.33 -2.59
CA ASN A 21 -8.86 -6.36 -1.40
C ASN A 21 -9.48 -4.99 -1.08
N GLY A 22 -9.31 -3.99 -1.94
CA GLY A 22 -9.93 -2.67 -1.78
C GLY A 22 -9.08 -1.65 -1.03
N PHE A 23 -7.81 -1.95 -0.77
CA PHE A 23 -6.86 -0.94 -0.28
C PHE A 23 -6.46 0.01 -1.43
N ALA A 24 -6.24 1.28 -1.11
CA ALA A 24 -5.72 2.28 -2.01
C ALA A 24 -4.32 2.73 -1.57
N VAL A 25 -3.42 2.98 -2.54
CA VAL A 25 -2.11 3.59 -2.25
C VAL A 25 -2.30 5.06 -1.86
N HIS A 26 -1.71 5.45 -0.75
CA HIS A 26 -1.74 6.83 -0.24
C HIS A 26 -0.37 7.51 -0.29
N GLY A 27 0.72 6.75 -0.47
CA GLY A 27 2.06 7.28 -0.63
C GLY A 27 3.15 6.23 -0.41
N VAL A 28 4.40 6.70 -0.41
CA VAL A 28 5.57 5.90 -0.03
C VAL A 28 6.23 6.53 1.19
N LEU A 29 6.66 5.68 2.13
CA LEU A 29 7.40 6.06 3.32
C LEU A 29 8.86 5.65 3.13
N GLN A 30 9.76 6.59 3.32
CA GLN A 30 11.20 6.35 3.34
C GLN A 30 11.66 6.12 4.79
N ASP A 31 12.63 5.24 4.99
CA ASP A 31 13.20 4.86 6.28
C ASP A 31 12.16 4.37 7.30
N TYR A 32 11.06 3.78 6.82
CA TYR A 32 9.97 3.30 7.68
C TYR A 32 10.42 2.15 8.58
N PHE A 33 11.27 1.27 8.06
CA PHE A 33 11.86 0.17 8.81
C PHE A 33 13.22 -0.19 8.22
N PRO A 34 14.28 -0.39 9.03
CA PRO A 34 15.59 -0.78 8.53
C PRO A 34 15.55 -2.23 8.04
N ASP A 35 15.18 -2.40 6.78
CA ASP A 35 15.19 -3.67 6.06
C ASP A 35 16.16 -3.58 4.88
N SER A 36 17.07 -4.55 4.82
CA SER A 36 18.11 -4.63 3.79
C SER A 36 17.54 -5.00 2.42
N GLU A 37 16.38 -5.67 2.36
CA GLU A 37 15.77 -6.07 1.08
C GLU A 37 15.04 -4.91 0.40
N THR A 38 14.36 -4.06 1.16
CA THR A 38 13.59 -2.91 0.64
C THR A 38 14.33 -1.58 0.69
N GLY A 39 15.51 -1.53 1.32
CA GLY A 39 16.31 -0.31 1.43
C GLY A 39 15.61 0.78 2.25
N GLY A 40 14.75 0.39 3.20
CA GLY A 40 14.01 1.31 4.07
C GLY A 40 12.68 1.82 3.50
N TRP A 41 12.28 1.41 2.29
CA TRP A 41 11.07 1.92 1.65
C TRP A 41 9.84 1.06 1.93
N ALA A 42 8.73 1.71 2.26
CA ALA A 42 7.43 1.06 2.44
C ALA A 42 6.34 1.79 1.64
N SER A 43 5.30 1.05 1.21
CA SER A 43 4.10 1.64 0.62
C SER A 43 3.07 1.87 1.71
N LEU A 44 2.51 3.09 1.80
CA LEU A 44 1.36 3.37 2.64
C LEU A 44 0.10 3.02 1.85
N ILE A 45 -0.68 2.07 2.37
CA ILE A 45 -1.98 1.68 1.82
C ILE A 45 -3.07 1.86 2.86
N VAL A 46 -4.25 2.30 2.43
CA VAL A 46 -5.39 2.61 3.28
C VAL A 46 -6.60 1.84 2.80
N TRP A 47 -7.34 1.26 3.75
CA TRP A 47 -8.69 0.77 3.53
C TRP A 47 -9.66 1.65 4.33
N GLU A 48 -10.54 2.34 3.63
CA GLU A 48 -11.59 3.15 4.25
C GLU A 48 -12.75 2.23 4.65
N ASN A 49 -13.06 2.16 5.94
CA ASN A 49 -14.16 1.33 6.42
C ASN A 49 -15.51 2.03 6.16
N PRO A 50 -16.36 1.51 5.24
CA PRO A 50 -17.63 2.14 4.91
C PRO A 50 -18.64 2.15 6.07
N GLU A 51 -18.49 1.25 7.04
CA GLU A 51 -19.37 1.14 8.21
C GLU A 51 -18.93 2.05 9.37
N TYR A 52 -17.77 2.72 9.25
CA TYR A 52 -17.24 3.55 10.31
C TYR A 52 -17.90 4.94 10.31
N ASN A 53 -18.92 5.10 11.15
CA ASN A 53 -19.47 6.41 11.49
C ASN A 53 -18.80 6.95 12.76
N LYS A 54 -17.95 7.96 12.61
CA LYS A 54 -17.23 8.62 13.71
C LYS A 54 -18.14 9.34 14.72
N ASN A 55 -19.44 9.47 14.43
CA ASN A 55 -20.41 10.26 15.18
C ASN A 55 -21.61 9.45 15.75
N SER A 56 -21.51 8.14 15.93
CA SER A 56 -22.56 7.33 16.58
C SER A 56 -22.37 7.20 18.10
#